data_AF-A0A6M8WEN8-F1
#
_entry.id   AF-A0A6M8WEN8-F1
#
_cell.length_a   1.000
_cell.length_b   1.000
_cell.length_c   1.000
_cell.angle_alpha   90.00
_cell.angle_beta   90.00
_cell.angle_gamma   90.00
#
_symmetry.space_group_name_H-M   'P 1'
#
loop_
_entity.id
_entity.type
_entity.pdbx_description
1 polymer ?
#
loop_
_entity_poly.entity_id
_entity_poly.type
_entity_poly.pdbx_seq_one_letter_code
_entity_poly.pdbx_strand_id
1 'polypeptide(L)'
;MQRDLADALGLTFQLDGIDYSLPHWRNSDLSIAEIQEALGGPPASAARAPRTDGKRSADAEGELSETAQAADALFKTLSGESFLAKISGFLIKTVGASPQGRALVKVMLAETLSQAEALLGAQPGAIGDLMKVIIEDRNVAVVDDLRALIRDEPDVRTVAIFYGAGHFGDLEARINDDLGYAYEGSLWIPAMTIDLEQAGLSASQVGMYRTMMRRMLDAQLQAVKKN
;
A
#
# COMPACT_ATOMS: atom_id res chain seq x y z
N MET A 1 8.38 3.10 12.86
CA MET A 1 7.58 4.19 12.25
C MET A 1 6.11 3.80 12.07
N GLN A 2 5.75 2.82 11.22
CA GLN A 2 4.33 2.47 11.01
C GLN A 2 3.66 1.96 12.31
N ARG A 3 4.36 1.12 13.08
CA ARG A 3 3.92 0.68 14.42
C ARG A 3 3.72 1.85 15.38
N ASP A 4 4.71 2.76 15.48
CA ASP A 4 4.61 3.95 16.34
C ASP A 4 3.42 4.86 15.96
N LEU A 5 3.10 4.96 14.67
CA LEU A 5 1.95 5.72 14.17
C LEU A 5 0.64 5.04 14.59
N ALA A 6 0.56 3.71 14.47
CA ALA A 6 -0.60 2.96 14.94
C ALA A 6 -0.83 3.21 16.45
N ASP A 7 0.22 3.08 17.25
CA ASP A 7 0.16 3.32 18.71
C ASP A 7 -0.29 4.74 19.05
N ALA A 8 0.28 5.76 18.39
CA ALA A 8 -0.09 7.16 18.60
C ALA A 8 -1.57 7.44 18.27
N LEU A 9 -2.13 6.68 17.33
CA LEU A 9 -3.53 6.76 16.92
C LEU A 9 -4.43 5.79 17.71
N GLY A 10 -3.90 4.96 18.61
CA GLY A 10 -4.67 3.92 19.27
C GLY A 10 -5.28 2.94 18.26
N LEU A 11 -4.51 2.58 17.24
CA LEU A 11 -4.80 1.54 16.25
C LEU A 11 -3.85 0.36 16.49
N THR A 12 -4.18 -0.80 15.93
CA THR A 12 -3.30 -1.98 15.96
C THR A 12 -2.50 -2.03 14.67
N PHE A 13 -1.18 -2.28 14.78
CA PHE A 13 -0.35 -2.51 13.60
C PHE A 13 -0.64 -3.90 13.02
N GLN A 14 -0.86 -3.98 11.71
CA GLN A 14 -1.33 -5.20 11.05
C GLN A 14 -0.46 -6.42 11.34
N LEU A 15 0.87 -6.28 11.30
CA LEU A 15 1.79 -7.42 11.53
C LEU A 15 1.75 -7.97 12.96
N ASP A 16 1.14 -7.24 13.89
CA ASP A 16 0.89 -7.70 15.26
C ASP A 16 -0.50 -8.29 15.43
N GLY A 17 -1.44 -7.95 14.54
CA GLY A 17 -2.84 -8.35 14.61
C GLY A 17 -3.18 -9.63 13.85
N ILE A 18 -2.30 -10.08 12.93
CA ILE A 18 -2.50 -11.28 12.11
C ILE A 18 -1.40 -12.30 12.45
N ASP A 19 -1.78 -13.56 12.67
CA ASP A 19 -0.84 -14.65 12.85
C ASP A 19 -0.43 -15.24 11.49
N TYR A 20 0.74 -14.81 11.02
CA TYR A 20 1.34 -15.26 9.76
C TYR A 20 2.02 -16.64 9.87
N SER A 21 2.08 -17.24 11.08
CA SER A 21 2.75 -18.52 11.32
C SER A 21 1.85 -19.75 11.12
N LEU A 22 0.56 -19.53 10.84
CA LEU A 22 -0.40 -20.61 10.64
C LEU A 22 0.05 -21.54 9.48
N PRO A 23 -0.12 -22.87 9.59
CA PRO A 23 0.41 -23.83 8.61
C PRO A 23 -0.09 -23.64 7.17
N HIS A 24 -1.28 -23.06 7.01
CA HIS A 24 -1.92 -22.81 5.73
C HIS A 24 -1.75 -21.37 5.22
N TRP A 25 -0.98 -20.54 5.94
CA TRP A 25 -0.67 -19.19 5.51
C TRP A 25 0.29 -19.23 4.32
N ARG A 26 -0.06 -18.54 3.23
CA ARG A 26 0.77 -18.38 2.03
C ARG A 26 0.97 -16.90 1.75
N ASN A 27 2.21 -16.53 1.45
CA ASN A 27 2.51 -15.20 0.94
C ASN A 27 2.51 -15.29 -0.60
N SER A 28 1.49 -14.72 -1.22
CA SER A 28 1.29 -14.70 -2.68
C SER A 28 1.63 -13.33 -3.27
N ASP A 29 2.64 -12.67 -2.71
CA ASP A 29 3.06 -11.33 -3.11
C ASP A 29 4.40 -11.38 -3.84
N LEU A 30 4.67 -10.36 -4.64
CA LEU A 30 5.96 -10.23 -5.30
C LEU A 30 7.04 -9.83 -4.28
N SER A 31 8.18 -10.49 -4.36
CA SER A 31 9.38 -10.08 -3.64
C SER A 31 9.90 -8.74 -4.19
N ILE A 32 10.74 -8.07 -3.40
CA ILE A 32 11.39 -6.81 -3.82
C ILE A 32 12.16 -7.00 -5.14
N ALA A 33 12.80 -8.17 -5.34
CA ALA A 33 13.54 -8.46 -6.55
C ALA A 33 12.62 -8.61 -7.77
N GLU A 34 11.47 -9.28 -7.60
CA GLU A 34 10.46 -9.41 -8.67
C GLU A 34 9.80 -8.08 -9.01
N ILE A 35 9.54 -7.23 -8.01
CA ILE A 35 9.07 -5.86 -8.23
C ILE A 35 10.12 -5.07 -9.00
N GLN A 36 11.40 -5.15 -8.63
CA GLN A 36 12.48 -4.46 -9.35
C GLN A 36 12.60 -4.93 -10.80
N GLU A 37 12.51 -6.23 -11.05
CA GLU A 37 12.52 -6.81 -12.40
C GLU A 37 11.33 -6.35 -13.24
N ALA A 38 10.11 -6.37 -12.68
CA ALA A 38 8.91 -5.89 -13.35
C ALA A 38 8.98 -4.39 -13.71
N LEU A 39 9.78 -3.62 -12.98
CA LEU A 39 10.05 -2.20 -13.24
C LEU A 39 11.21 -1.95 -14.22
N GLY A 40 11.77 -3.01 -14.82
CA GLY A 40 12.88 -2.95 -15.77
C GLY A 40 14.26 -2.98 -15.13
N GLY A 41 14.35 -3.41 -13.87
CA GLY A 41 15.61 -3.74 -13.20
C GLY A 41 16.20 -5.07 -13.67
N PRO A 42 17.45 -5.39 -13.27
CA PRO A 42 18.08 -6.67 -13.62
C PRO A 42 17.28 -7.86 -13.05
N PRO A 43 17.27 -9.01 -13.75
CA PRO A 43 16.41 -10.14 -13.39
C PRO A 43 16.74 -10.72 -12.00
N ALA A 44 15.72 -11.11 -11.25
CA ALA A 44 15.82 -11.62 -9.88
C ALA A 44 16.74 -12.85 -9.75
N SER A 45 16.87 -13.64 -10.83
CA SER A 45 17.78 -14.78 -10.92
C SER A 45 19.27 -14.41 -10.78
N ALA A 46 19.66 -13.17 -11.11
CA ALA A 46 21.03 -12.69 -10.99
C ALA A 46 21.46 -12.40 -9.54
N ALA A 47 20.51 -12.22 -8.61
CA ALA A 47 20.78 -11.95 -7.19
C ALA A 47 21.13 -13.22 -6.38
N ARG A 48 20.92 -14.42 -6.95
CA ARG A 48 21.12 -15.72 -6.27
C ARG A 48 22.45 -16.41 -6.59
N ALA A 49 23.32 -15.80 -7.39
CA ALA A 49 24.63 -16.37 -7.71
C ALA A 49 25.58 -16.33 -6.48
N PRO A 50 26.35 -17.39 -6.20
CA PRO A 50 27.35 -17.36 -5.13
C PRO A 50 28.36 -16.25 -5.41
N ARG A 51 28.62 -15.40 -4.41
CA ARG A 51 29.70 -14.42 -4.46
C ARG A 51 31.03 -15.17 -4.53
N THR A 52 31.55 -15.40 -5.73
CA THR A 52 32.94 -15.80 -5.92
C THR A 52 33.78 -14.54 -6.06
N ASP A 53 34.70 -14.37 -5.13
CA ASP A 53 35.68 -13.29 -5.11
C ASP A 53 36.50 -13.29 -6.41
N GLY A 54 36.46 -12.18 -7.15
CA GLY A 54 37.33 -12.00 -8.32
C GLY A 54 36.82 -10.97 -9.31
N LYS A 55 37.30 -9.73 -9.18
CA LYS A 55 37.32 -8.66 -10.20
C LYS A 55 36.08 -8.59 -11.11
N ARG A 56 35.06 -7.85 -10.67
CA ARG A 56 34.04 -7.36 -11.59
C ARG A 56 34.63 -6.17 -12.36
N SER A 57 34.84 -6.39 -13.66
CA SER A 57 35.05 -5.38 -14.69
C SER A 57 33.94 -4.33 -14.61
N ALA A 58 34.33 -3.07 -14.73
CA ALA A 58 33.52 -1.88 -14.47
C ALA A 58 32.63 -1.45 -15.66
N ASP A 59 32.18 -2.40 -16.49
CA ASP A 59 31.50 -2.07 -17.75
C ASP A 59 30.20 -2.89 -17.89
N ALA A 60 29.18 -2.50 -17.12
CA ALA A 60 27.78 -2.83 -17.37
C ALA A 60 26.85 -1.86 -16.61
N GLU A 61 27.05 -0.56 -16.80
CA GLU A 61 26.04 0.45 -16.44
C GLU A 61 24.99 0.45 -17.56
N GLY A 62 24.04 -0.49 -17.49
CA GLY A 62 22.81 -0.37 -18.27
C GLY A 62 21.99 0.77 -17.69
N GLU A 63 21.66 1.77 -18.50
CA GLU A 63 20.75 2.87 -18.14
C GLU A 63 19.46 2.29 -17.56
N LEU A 64 19.24 2.50 -16.25
CA LEU A 64 17.99 2.13 -15.60
C LEU A 64 16.84 2.89 -16.26
N SER A 65 15.72 2.21 -16.54
CA SER A 65 14.51 2.85 -17.04
C SER A 65 14.08 4.01 -16.12
N GLU A 66 13.43 5.03 -16.67
CA GLU A 66 12.90 6.16 -15.88
C GLU A 66 11.99 5.67 -14.74
N THR A 67 11.25 4.59 -14.97
CA THR A 67 10.40 3.87 -14.01
C THR A 67 11.21 3.24 -12.87
N ALA A 68 12.32 2.58 -13.17
CA ALA A 68 13.22 2.01 -12.14
C ALA A 68 13.87 3.10 -11.28
N GLN A 69 14.23 4.24 -11.89
CA GLN A 69 14.76 5.39 -11.15
C GLN A 69 13.71 6.03 -10.23
N ALA A 70 12.47 6.17 -10.71
CA ALA A 70 11.35 6.65 -9.91
C ALA A 70 11.05 5.70 -8.73
N ALA A 71 11.12 4.39 -8.97
CA ALA A 71 10.94 3.38 -7.93
C ALA A 71 12.03 3.46 -6.85
N ASP A 72 13.30 3.54 -7.24
CA ASP A 72 14.43 3.68 -6.30
C ASP A 72 14.31 4.97 -5.46
N ALA A 73 13.96 6.08 -6.08
CA ALA A 73 13.72 7.35 -5.39
C ALA A 73 12.55 7.25 -4.39
N LEU A 74 11.45 6.58 -4.76
CA LEU A 74 10.32 6.34 -3.88
C LEU A 74 10.72 5.43 -2.71
N PHE A 75 11.42 4.32 -2.97
CA PHE A 75 11.87 3.39 -1.93
C PHE A 75 12.83 4.05 -0.93
N LYS A 76 13.77 4.88 -1.38
CA LYS A 76 14.66 5.66 -0.50
C LYS A 76 13.92 6.69 0.35
N THR A 77 12.84 7.26 -0.20
CA THR A 77 11.98 8.19 0.53
C THR A 77 11.17 7.44 1.61
N LEU A 78 10.64 6.27 1.27
CA LEU A 78 9.83 5.42 2.17
C LEU A 78 10.67 4.68 3.23
N SER A 79 11.96 4.40 2.97
CA SER A 79 12.88 3.78 3.93
C SER A 79 13.33 4.72 5.06
N GLY A 80 12.94 6.00 4.99
CA GLY A 80 13.04 6.93 6.13
C GLY A 80 14.26 7.86 6.12
N GLU A 81 14.97 8.00 4.99
CA GLU A 81 16.13 8.92 4.90
C GLU A 81 15.76 10.40 4.66
N SER A 82 14.47 10.71 4.52
CA SER A 82 14.01 12.10 4.35
C SER A 82 14.03 12.91 5.65
N PHE A 83 14.50 14.16 5.56
CA PHE A 83 14.45 15.17 6.64
C PHE A 83 13.04 15.36 7.24
N LEU A 84 11.97 15.13 6.46
CA LEU A 84 10.57 15.15 6.92
C LEU A 84 10.18 13.95 7.82
N ALA A 85 10.84 12.79 7.66
CA ALA A 85 10.61 11.62 8.49
C ALA A 85 11.13 11.82 9.93
N LYS A 86 12.16 12.64 10.10
CA LYS A 86 12.74 12.96 11.42
C LYS A 86 11.90 13.96 12.23
N ILE A 87 11.19 14.86 11.56
CA ILE A 87 10.34 15.88 12.21
C ILE A 87 8.92 15.35 12.51
N SER A 88 8.46 14.35 11.75
CA SER A 88 7.10 13.78 11.88
C SER A 88 6.90 12.93 13.13
N GLY A 89 7.88 12.14 13.58
CA GLY A 89 7.70 11.23 14.72
C GLY A 89 7.36 11.92 16.06
N PHE A 90 8.04 13.03 16.37
CA PHE A 90 7.79 13.79 17.62
C PHE A 90 6.47 14.58 17.56
N LEU A 91 6.19 15.24 16.43
CA LEU A 91 4.93 15.99 16.24
C LEU A 91 3.70 15.06 16.24
N ILE A 92 3.78 13.90 15.58
CA ILE A 92 2.70 12.90 15.57
C ILE A 92 2.47 12.34 16.97
N LYS A 93 3.54 12.01 17.72
CA LYS A 93 3.40 11.57 19.13
C LYS A 93 2.78 12.66 20.00
N THR A 94 3.14 13.93 19.80
CA THR A 94 2.60 15.05 20.58
C THR A 94 1.15 15.36 20.23
N VAL A 95 0.79 15.38 18.94
CA VAL A 95 -0.61 15.59 18.49
C VAL A 95 -1.49 14.40 18.89
N GLY A 96 -0.99 13.17 18.72
CA GLY A 96 -1.65 11.94 19.13
C GLY A 96 -1.72 11.72 20.65
N ALA A 97 -1.03 12.54 21.45
CA ALA A 97 -1.10 12.51 22.91
C ALA A 97 -2.38 13.17 23.46
N SER A 98 -3.05 14.01 22.69
CA SER A 98 -4.35 14.60 23.07
C SER A 98 -5.51 13.86 22.39
N PRO A 99 -6.65 13.64 23.08
CA PRO A 99 -7.85 13.05 22.46
C PRO A 99 -8.32 13.82 21.21
N GLN A 100 -8.29 15.16 21.30
CA GLN A 100 -8.63 16.08 20.21
C GLN A 100 -7.72 15.86 18.99
N GLY A 101 -6.40 15.93 19.19
CA GLY A 101 -5.43 15.82 18.11
C GLY A 101 -5.44 14.44 17.46
N ARG A 102 -5.56 13.38 18.27
CA ARG A 102 -5.73 12.01 17.77
C ARG A 102 -6.96 11.89 16.86
N ALA A 103 -8.10 12.44 17.28
CA ALA A 103 -9.32 12.41 16.49
C ALA A 103 -9.14 13.17 15.16
N LEU A 104 -8.55 14.36 15.17
CA LEU A 104 -8.31 15.14 13.94
C LEU A 104 -7.35 14.43 12.97
N VAL A 105 -6.29 13.79 13.48
CA VAL A 105 -5.38 12.99 12.62
C VAL A 105 -6.09 11.78 12.03
N LYS A 106 -6.97 11.10 12.80
CA LYS A 106 -7.81 10.02 12.25
C LYS A 106 -8.76 10.52 11.17
N VAL A 107 -9.38 11.69 11.36
CA VAL A 107 -10.25 12.31 10.34
C VAL A 107 -9.44 12.63 9.08
N MET A 108 -8.26 13.22 9.23
CA MET A 108 -7.34 13.50 8.12
C MET A 108 -6.99 12.22 7.37
N LEU A 109 -6.58 11.17 8.10
CA LEU A 109 -6.24 9.87 7.53
C LEU A 109 -7.42 9.25 6.76
N ALA A 110 -8.64 9.32 7.32
CA ALA A 110 -9.85 8.83 6.65
C ALA A 110 -10.10 9.55 5.32
N GLU A 111 -10.00 10.88 5.30
CA GLU A 111 -10.20 11.68 4.09
C GLU A 111 -9.09 11.43 3.05
N THR A 112 -7.83 11.29 3.49
CA THR A 112 -6.72 10.95 2.59
C THR A 112 -6.88 9.57 1.99
N LEU A 113 -7.21 8.54 2.79
CA LEU A 113 -7.43 7.18 2.29
C LEU A 113 -8.62 7.11 1.32
N SER A 114 -9.68 7.86 1.58
CA SER A 114 -10.84 7.96 0.67
C SER A 114 -10.50 8.56 -0.69
N GLN A 115 -9.39 9.29 -0.82
CA GLN A 115 -8.96 9.93 -2.06
C GLN A 115 -7.71 9.29 -2.67
N ALA A 116 -7.12 8.31 -1.99
CA ALA A 116 -5.82 7.73 -2.35
C ALA A 116 -5.86 7.13 -3.76
N GLU A 117 -6.90 6.36 -4.09
CA GLU A 117 -7.04 5.74 -5.42
C GLU A 117 -7.14 6.78 -6.54
N ALA A 118 -7.91 7.85 -6.33
CA ALA A 118 -8.05 8.92 -7.31
C ALA A 118 -6.74 9.69 -7.52
N LEU A 119 -5.98 9.92 -6.44
CA LEU A 119 -4.66 10.56 -6.49
C LEU A 119 -3.60 9.70 -7.18
N LEU A 120 -3.59 8.39 -6.88
CA LEU A 120 -2.65 7.44 -7.45
C LEU A 120 -2.95 7.18 -8.93
N GLY A 121 -4.21 6.98 -9.30
CA GLY A 121 -4.63 6.77 -10.68
C GLY A 121 -4.49 8.01 -11.59
N ALA A 122 -4.29 9.20 -11.02
CA ALA A 122 -4.08 10.43 -11.78
C ALA A 122 -2.59 10.72 -12.11
N GLN A 123 -1.64 9.91 -11.62
CA GLN A 123 -0.22 10.13 -11.86
C GLN A 123 0.19 9.72 -13.30
N PRO A 124 0.71 10.63 -14.13
CA PRO A 124 1.18 10.29 -15.47
C PRO A 124 2.61 9.74 -15.48
N GLY A 125 3.00 9.13 -16.61
CA GLY A 125 4.38 8.72 -16.89
C GLY A 125 4.90 7.60 -15.99
N ALA A 126 6.21 7.64 -15.70
CA ALA A 126 6.93 6.61 -14.94
C ALA A 126 6.32 6.27 -13.57
N ILE A 127 5.63 7.22 -12.92
CA ILE A 127 4.93 6.97 -11.65
C ILE A 127 3.64 6.17 -11.88
N GLY A 128 2.90 6.45 -12.95
CA GLY A 128 1.73 5.65 -13.35
C GLY A 128 2.09 4.22 -13.71
N ASP A 129 3.19 4.02 -14.45
CA ASP A 129 3.71 2.69 -14.81
C ASP A 129 4.17 1.91 -13.57
N LEU A 130 4.87 2.58 -12.64
CA LEU A 130 5.24 2.02 -11.34
C LEU A 130 4.01 1.57 -10.56
N MET A 131 2.96 2.39 -10.50
CA MET A 131 1.72 2.02 -9.84
C MET A 131 1.09 0.80 -10.50
N LYS A 132 1.02 0.77 -11.84
CA LYS A 132 0.49 -0.39 -12.59
C LYS A 132 1.19 -1.69 -12.20
N VAL A 133 2.52 -1.72 -12.15
CA VAL A 133 3.31 -2.90 -11.74
C VAL A 133 3.08 -3.24 -10.25
N ILE A 134 3.02 -2.23 -9.37
CA ILE A 134 2.68 -2.40 -7.95
C ILE A 134 1.25 -2.93 -7.74
N ILE A 135 0.41 -2.97 -8.78
CA ILE A 135 -1.00 -3.29 -8.65
C ILE A 135 -1.36 -4.53 -9.44
N GLU A 136 -1.25 -4.46 -10.77
CA GLU A 136 -1.73 -5.51 -11.68
C GLU A 136 -0.85 -6.76 -11.57
N ASP A 137 0.48 -6.61 -11.58
CA ASP A 137 1.39 -7.77 -11.56
C ASP A 137 1.32 -8.53 -10.22
N ARG A 138 1.10 -7.80 -9.11
CA ARG A 138 0.91 -8.42 -7.79
C ARG A 138 -0.44 -9.15 -7.71
N ASN A 139 -1.50 -8.59 -8.28
CA ASN A 139 -2.79 -9.28 -8.34
C ASN A 139 -2.72 -10.52 -9.24
N VAL A 140 -1.95 -10.47 -10.33
CA VAL A 140 -1.68 -11.65 -11.17
C VAL A 140 -1.05 -12.78 -10.36
N ALA A 141 -0.01 -12.47 -9.55
CA ALA A 141 0.62 -13.47 -8.70
C ALA A 141 -0.37 -14.15 -7.72
N VAL A 142 -1.25 -13.36 -7.09
CA VAL A 142 -2.31 -13.89 -6.21
C VAL A 142 -3.27 -14.81 -6.96
N VAL A 143 -3.70 -14.42 -8.17
CA VAL A 143 -4.64 -15.19 -8.97
C VAL A 143 -4.00 -16.49 -9.50
N ASP A 144 -2.72 -16.47 -9.86
CA ASP A 144 -2.00 -17.66 -10.30
C ASP A 144 -1.80 -18.66 -9.16
N ASP A 145 -1.50 -18.18 -7.95
CA ASP A 145 -1.46 -19.02 -6.74
C ASP A 145 -2.84 -19.61 -6.42
N LEU A 146 -3.91 -18.82 -6.57
CA LEU A 146 -5.28 -19.31 -6.39
C LEU A 146 -5.64 -20.39 -7.42
N ARG A 147 -5.27 -20.21 -8.70
CA ARG A 147 -5.42 -21.23 -9.75
C ARG A 147 -4.68 -22.52 -9.40
N ALA A 148 -3.44 -22.39 -8.95
CA ALA A 148 -2.63 -23.55 -8.55
C ALA A 148 -3.27 -24.28 -7.37
N LEU A 149 -3.72 -23.55 -6.34
CA LEU A 149 -4.41 -24.11 -5.18
C LEU A 149 -5.66 -24.89 -5.60
N ILE A 150 -6.53 -24.30 -6.43
CA ILE A 150 -7.77 -24.96 -6.89
C ILE A 150 -7.47 -26.27 -7.64
N ARG A 151 -6.42 -26.28 -8.45
CA ARG A 151 -6.02 -27.44 -9.26
C ARG A 151 -5.35 -28.53 -8.41
N ASP A 152 -4.42 -28.15 -7.55
CA ASP A 152 -3.48 -29.06 -6.91
C ASP A 152 -3.91 -29.49 -5.50
N GLU A 153 -4.83 -28.74 -4.86
CA GLU A 153 -5.30 -28.98 -3.49
C GLU A 153 -6.84 -29.10 -3.42
N PRO A 154 -7.44 -30.14 -4.04
CA PRO A 154 -8.90 -30.27 -4.19
C PRO A 154 -9.66 -30.44 -2.86
N ASP A 155 -8.96 -30.79 -1.77
CA ASP A 155 -9.55 -30.93 -0.44
C ASP A 155 -9.76 -29.58 0.26
N VAL A 156 -9.14 -28.50 -0.23
CA VAL A 156 -9.35 -27.14 0.30
C VAL A 156 -10.70 -26.61 -0.16
N ARG A 157 -11.57 -26.31 0.81
CA ARG A 157 -12.95 -25.85 0.55
C ARG A 157 -13.14 -24.34 0.67
N THR A 158 -12.27 -23.68 1.41
CA THR A 158 -12.41 -22.26 1.74
C THR A 158 -11.05 -21.60 1.71
N VAL A 159 -10.95 -20.52 0.94
CA VAL A 159 -9.74 -19.72 0.81
C VAL A 159 -10.08 -18.31 1.26
N ALA A 160 -9.26 -17.76 2.15
CA ALA A 160 -9.33 -16.35 2.54
C ALA A 160 -8.12 -15.62 1.92
N ILE A 161 -8.40 -14.55 1.17
CA ILE A 161 -7.36 -13.71 0.57
C ILE A 161 -7.27 -12.43 1.40
N PHE A 162 -6.13 -12.22 2.06
CA PHE A 162 -5.84 -10.98 2.77
C PHE A 162 -5.15 -10.02 1.83
N TYR A 163 -5.77 -8.87 1.57
CA TYR A 163 -5.30 -7.92 0.57
C TYR A 163 -5.44 -6.47 1.06
N GLY A 164 -4.59 -5.58 0.53
CA GLY A 164 -4.56 -4.15 0.88
C GLY A 164 -5.62 -3.33 0.13
N ALA A 165 -5.81 -2.06 0.50
CA ALA A 165 -6.92 -1.24 0.00
C ALA A 165 -6.83 -0.78 -1.49
N GLY A 166 -5.79 -1.16 -2.24
CA GLY A 166 -5.60 -0.66 -3.61
C GLY A 166 -6.16 -1.61 -4.66
N HIS A 167 -7.07 -1.15 -5.53
CA HIS A 167 -7.42 -1.87 -6.77
C HIS A 167 -8.09 -3.24 -6.59
N PHE A 168 -8.95 -3.34 -5.57
CA PHE A 168 -9.84 -4.49 -5.36
C PHE A 168 -10.67 -4.84 -6.61
N GLY A 169 -11.04 -3.84 -7.42
CA GLY A 169 -11.80 -4.05 -8.65
C GLY A 169 -11.07 -4.91 -9.69
N ASP A 170 -9.74 -4.82 -9.80
CA ASP A 170 -8.96 -5.69 -10.70
C ASP A 170 -8.94 -7.14 -10.19
N LEU A 171 -8.69 -7.34 -8.89
CA LEU A 171 -8.69 -8.67 -8.28
C LEU A 171 -10.07 -9.34 -8.38
N GLU A 172 -11.15 -8.59 -8.11
CA GLU A 172 -12.52 -9.07 -8.24
C GLU A 172 -12.84 -9.49 -9.68
N ALA A 173 -12.49 -8.67 -10.68
CA ALA A 173 -12.70 -8.99 -12.09
C ALA A 173 -11.99 -10.30 -12.47
N ARG A 174 -10.73 -10.49 -12.07
CA ARG A 174 -9.99 -11.73 -12.35
C ARG A 174 -10.62 -12.96 -11.68
N ILE A 175 -11.07 -12.82 -10.44
CA ILE A 175 -11.71 -13.93 -9.71
C ILE A 175 -13.04 -14.31 -10.37
N ASN A 176 -13.83 -13.33 -10.80
CA ASN A 176 -15.14 -13.59 -11.41
C ASN A 176 -15.00 -14.07 -12.86
N ASP A 177 -14.26 -13.32 -13.69
CA ASP A 177 -14.21 -13.50 -15.13
C ASP A 177 -13.26 -14.63 -15.54
N ASP A 178 -12.08 -14.73 -14.91
CA ASP A 178 -11.09 -15.73 -15.31
C ASP A 178 -11.28 -17.08 -14.60
N LEU A 179 -11.77 -17.07 -13.34
CA LEU A 179 -11.91 -18.28 -12.54
C LEU A 179 -13.37 -18.76 -12.40
N GLY A 180 -14.34 -17.96 -12.86
CA GLY A 180 -15.75 -18.34 -12.87
C GLY A 180 -16.41 -18.34 -11.49
N TYR A 181 -15.85 -17.62 -10.52
CA TYR A 181 -16.52 -17.39 -9.24
C TYR A 181 -17.63 -16.34 -9.38
N ALA A 182 -18.54 -16.33 -8.41
CA ALA A 182 -19.62 -15.34 -8.34
C ALA A 182 -19.58 -14.63 -6.99
N TYR A 183 -19.79 -13.32 -7.02
CA TYR A 183 -19.97 -12.52 -5.82
C TYR A 183 -21.24 -12.94 -5.08
N GLU A 184 -21.12 -13.28 -3.79
CA GLU A 184 -22.25 -13.65 -2.93
C GLU A 184 -22.66 -12.51 -1.99
N GLY A 185 -21.70 -11.73 -1.48
CA GLY A 185 -21.98 -10.67 -0.52
C GLY A 185 -20.72 -10.02 0.04
N SER A 186 -20.91 -8.93 0.79
CA SER A 186 -19.85 -8.22 1.48
C SER A 186 -20.26 -7.89 2.91
N LEU A 187 -19.26 -7.91 3.80
CA LEU A 187 -19.39 -7.47 5.18
C LEU A 187 -18.43 -6.31 5.40
N TRP A 188 -18.98 -5.15 5.77
CA TRP A 188 -18.18 -3.97 6.11
C TRP A 188 -17.96 -3.92 7.62
N ILE A 189 -16.69 -4.02 8.03
CA ILE A 189 -16.27 -3.86 9.42
C ILE A 189 -15.54 -2.52 9.53
N PRO A 190 -15.93 -1.64 10.47
CA PRO A 190 -15.22 -0.39 10.68
C PRO A 190 -13.75 -0.63 11.05
N ALA A 191 -12.82 -0.22 10.17
CA ALA A 191 -11.39 -0.33 10.43
C ALA A 191 -10.90 0.60 11.54
N MET A 192 -11.54 1.77 11.67
CA MET A 192 -11.34 2.69 12.78
C MET A 192 -12.62 3.50 13.04
N THR A 193 -12.85 3.83 14.30
CA THR A 193 -13.91 4.74 14.74
C THR A 193 -13.30 5.99 15.36
N ILE A 194 -14.05 7.09 15.29
CA ILE A 194 -13.64 8.39 15.83
C ILE A 194 -14.80 8.88 16.68
N ASP A 195 -14.61 8.86 18.00
CA ASP A 195 -15.56 9.42 18.94
C ASP A 195 -15.30 10.92 19.10
N LEU A 196 -16.19 11.74 18.53
CA LEU A 196 -16.06 13.19 18.55
C LEU A 196 -16.37 13.78 19.92
N GLU A 197 -17.32 13.18 20.65
CA GLU A 197 -17.73 13.65 21.97
C GLU A 197 -16.61 13.41 22.98
N GLN A 198 -16.04 12.20 22.98
CA GLN A 198 -14.88 11.88 23.81
C GLN A 198 -13.67 12.75 23.45
N ALA A 199 -13.52 13.13 22.18
CA ALA A 199 -12.49 14.04 21.74
C ALA A 199 -12.78 15.52 22.05
N GLY A 200 -13.96 15.87 22.58
CA GLY A 200 -14.36 17.26 22.84
C GLY A 200 -14.49 18.10 21.57
N LEU A 201 -14.86 17.48 20.44
CA LEU A 201 -15.04 18.10 19.14
C LEU A 201 -16.52 18.11 18.76
N SER A 202 -17.01 19.24 18.25
CA SER A 202 -18.36 19.30 17.68
C SER A 202 -18.40 18.77 16.24
N ALA A 203 -19.55 18.25 15.83
CA ALA A 203 -19.76 17.83 14.44
C ALA A 203 -19.55 18.99 13.44
N SER A 204 -19.85 20.23 13.82
CA SER A 204 -19.63 21.41 12.98
C SER A 204 -18.15 21.74 12.80
N GLN A 205 -17.34 21.63 13.86
CA GLN A 205 -15.88 21.81 13.79
C GLN A 205 -15.26 20.77 12.85
N VAL A 206 -15.64 19.50 13.02
CA VAL A 206 -15.14 18.41 12.17
C VAL A 206 -15.61 18.56 10.73
N GLY A 207 -16.87 18.94 10.51
CA GLY A 207 -17.40 19.21 9.17
C GLY A 207 -16.60 20.29 8.45
N MET A 208 -16.32 21.41 9.11
CA MET A 208 -15.50 22.49 8.56
C MET A 208 -14.07 22.01 8.24
N TYR A 209 -13.45 21.24 9.14
CA TYR A 209 -12.13 20.66 8.94
C TYR A 209 -12.10 19.72 7.72
N ARG A 210 -13.09 18.82 7.59
CA ARG A 210 -13.23 17.92 6.45
C ARG A 210 -13.40 18.68 5.13
N THR A 211 -14.24 19.72 5.11
CA THR A 211 -14.42 20.56 3.91
C THR A 211 -13.12 21.25 3.50
N MET A 212 -12.36 21.79 4.47
CA MET A 212 -11.06 22.39 4.19
C MET A 212 -10.09 21.36 3.59
N MET A 213 -10.00 20.17 4.20
CA MET A 213 -9.14 19.09 3.73
C MET A 213 -9.50 18.63 2.31
N ARG A 214 -10.78 18.41 2.01
CA ARG A 214 -11.23 18.03 0.67
C ARG A 214 -10.83 19.06 -0.37
N ARG A 215 -11.08 20.34 -0.11
CA ARG A 215 -10.68 21.42 -1.03
C ARG A 215 -9.17 21.43 -1.30
N MET A 216 -8.37 21.17 -0.28
CA MET A 216 -6.92 21.07 -0.42
C MET A 216 -6.52 19.86 -1.28
N LEU A 217 -7.09 18.68 -1.01
CA LEU A 217 -6.83 17.45 -1.77
C LEU A 217 -7.30 17.58 -3.23
N ASP A 218 -8.48 18.15 -3.45
CA ASP A 218 -9.02 18.41 -4.79
C ASP A 218 -8.11 19.35 -5.58
N ALA A 219 -7.61 20.42 -4.94
CA ALA A 219 -6.67 21.34 -5.58
C ALA A 219 -5.36 20.64 -5.97
N GLN A 220 -4.84 19.74 -5.12
CA GLN A 220 -3.67 18.92 -5.45
C GLN A 220 -3.96 17.97 -6.62
N LEU A 221 -5.09 17.27 -6.59
CA LEU A 221 -5.49 16.37 -7.68
C LEU A 221 -5.60 17.11 -9.01
N GLN A 222 -6.16 18.32 -9.02
CA GLN A 222 -6.25 19.16 -10.21
C GLN A 222 -4.87 19.65 -10.69
N ALA A 223 -3.92 19.88 -9.79
CA ALA A 223 -2.56 20.24 -10.16
C ALA A 223 -1.84 19.05 -10.82
N VAL A 224 -2.02 17.83 -10.28
CA VAL A 224 -1.46 16.60 -10.86
C VAL A 224 -2.02 16.34 -12.25
N LYS A 225 -3.34 16.46 -12.45
CA LYS A 225 -4.00 16.25 -13.76
C LYS A 225 -3.62 17.25 -14.85
N LYS A 226 -3.03 18.40 -14.49
CA LYS A 226 -2.63 19.45 -15.44
C LYS A 226 -1.21 19.29 -15.95
N ASN A 227 -0.40 18.49 -15.26
CA ASN A 227 0.98 18.15 -15.64
C ASN A 227 0.98 16.83 -16.41
#